data_AF-A0A4Q2IZM0-F1
#
_entry.id   AF-A0A4Q2IZM0-F1
#
_cell.length_a   1.000
_cell.length_b   1.000
_cell.length_c   1.000
_cell.angle_alpha   90.00
_cell.angle_beta   90.00
_cell.angle_gamma   90.00
#
_symmetry.space_group_name_H-M   'P 1'
#
loop_
_entity.id
_entity.type
_entity.pdbx_description
1 polymer ?
#
loop_
_entity_poly.entity_id
_entity_poly.type
_entity_poly.pdbx_seq_one_letter_code
_entity_poly.pdbx_strand_id
1 'polypeptide(L)'
;MRCPRFRKVRAFIKDLLTTKDGVTYAPSRVYWMLGSVAQIILSVWHTAVLGKDFSSTDFGTGMGLILTAGGVGVWITRRTEPDHED
;
A
#
# COMPACT_ATOMS: atom_id res chain seq x y z
N MET A 1 20.07 20.70 11.61
CA MET A 1 19.85 19.40 12.30
C MET A 1 19.20 18.42 11.31
N ARG A 2 19.93 17.41 10.81
CA ARG A 2 19.42 16.41 9.85
C ARG A 2 19.20 15.08 10.58
N CYS A 3 17.95 14.74 10.86
CA CYS A 3 17.59 13.49 11.54
C CYS A 3 17.87 12.26 10.64
N PRO A 4 18.71 11.29 11.05
CA PRO A 4 19.04 10.09 10.26
C PRO A 4 17.87 9.12 10.06
N ARG A 5 16.77 9.26 10.83
CA ARG A 5 15.58 8.40 10.75
C ARG A 5 14.81 8.55 9.42
N PHE A 6 14.69 9.77 8.89
CA PHE A 6 13.92 10.02 7.67
C PHE A 6 14.52 9.37 6.42
N ARG A 7 15.84 9.19 6.38
CA ARG A 7 16.53 8.56 5.24
C ARG A 7 16.21 7.07 5.16
N LYS A 8 16.07 6.39 6.30
CA LYS A 8 15.72 4.97 6.38
C LYS A 8 14.27 4.72 6.01
N VAL A 9 13.35 5.61 6.41
CA VAL A 9 11.92 5.52 6.03
C VAL A 9 11.74 5.69 4.53
N ARG A 10 12.43 6.66 3.91
CA ARG A 10 12.38 6.83 2.45
C ARG A 10 12.92 5.61 1.70
N ALA A 11 14.02 5.03 2.18
CA ALA A 11 14.58 3.81 1.60
C ALA A 11 13.63 2.62 1.74
N PHE A 12 13.00 2.46 2.90
CA PHE A 12 12.04 1.39 3.17
C PHE A 12 10.74 1.50 2.35
N ILE A 13 10.20 2.71 2.21
CA ILE A 13 9.04 2.98 1.34
C ILE A 13 9.40 2.72 -0.13
N LYS A 14 10.62 3.10 -0.54
CA LYS A 14 11.10 2.80 -1.89
C LYS A 14 11.21 1.28 -2.10
N ASP A 15 11.81 0.55 -1.17
CA ASP A 15 11.87 -0.92 -1.23
C ASP A 15 10.49 -1.60 -1.28
N LEU A 16 9.50 -1.04 -0.57
CA LEU A 16 8.13 -1.56 -0.55
C LEU A 16 7.39 -1.32 -1.87
N LEU A 17 7.59 -0.16 -2.49
CA LEU A 17 6.89 0.26 -3.70
C LEU A 17 7.58 -0.21 -4.99
N THR A 18 8.79 -0.72 -4.89
CA THR A 18 9.65 -1.03 -6.02
C THR A 18 9.85 -2.55 -6.15
N THR A 19 9.95 -3.05 -7.37
CA THR A 19 10.35 -4.44 -7.69
C THR A 19 11.77 -4.72 -7.18
N LYS A 20 12.21 -5.98 -7.19
CA LYS A 20 13.53 -6.46 -6.72
C LYS A 20 14.73 -5.59 -7.14
N ASP A 21 14.61 -4.83 -8.24
CA ASP A 21 15.64 -3.94 -8.78
C ASP A 21 15.81 -2.61 -8.04
N GLY A 22 14.94 -2.23 -7.11
CA GLY A 22 15.08 -0.96 -6.36
C GLY A 22 14.95 0.32 -7.21
N VAL A 23 14.58 0.18 -8.50
CA VAL A 23 14.33 1.28 -9.45
C VAL A 23 12.92 1.25 -10.07
N THR A 24 12.41 0.09 -10.48
CA THR A 24 11.11 -0.04 -11.19
C THR A 24 9.93 -0.15 -10.23
N TYR A 25 9.01 0.81 -10.26
CA TYR A 25 7.80 0.77 -9.44
C TYR A 25 6.91 -0.42 -9.84
N ALA A 26 6.61 -1.30 -8.88
CA ALA A 26 5.70 -2.43 -9.10
C ALA A 26 4.26 -1.89 -9.11
N PRO A 27 3.55 -1.88 -10.24
CA PRO A 27 2.23 -1.23 -10.33
C PRO A 27 1.24 -1.83 -9.32
N SER A 28 1.28 -3.15 -9.12
CA SER A 28 0.45 -3.86 -8.14
C SER A 28 0.66 -3.35 -6.71
N ARG A 29 1.90 -3.11 -6.28
CA ARG A 29 2.20 -2.61 -4.93
C ARG A 29 1.82 -1.14 -4.76
N VAL A 30 2.03 -0.33 -5.81
CA VAL A 30 1.66 1.09 -5.82
C VAL A 30 0.15 1.26 -5.74
N TYR A 31 -0.63 0.55 -6.58
CA TYR A 31 -2.09 0.59 -6.54
C TYR A 31 -2.65 0.07 -5.22
N TRP A 32 -2.02 -0.97 -4.64
CA TRP A 32 -2.43 -1.50 -3.35
C TRP A 32 -2.23 -0.49 -2.20
N MET A 33 -1.08 0.18 -2.17
CA MET A 33 -0.82 1.23 -1.19
C MET A 33 -1.75 2.43 -1.38
N LEU A 34 -2.00 2.82 -2.63
CA LEU A 34 -2.91 3.93 -2.95
C LEU A 34 -4.35 3.62 -2.51
N GLY A 35 -4.82 2.39 -2.75
CA GLY A 35 -6.12 1.92 -2.25
C GLY A 35 -6.21 1.92 -0.72
N SER A 36 -5.16 1.47 -0.05
CA SER A 36 -5.09 1.47 1.42
C SER A 36 -5.15 2.88 2.01
N VAL A 37 -4.42 3.83 1.41
CA VAL A 37 -4.44 5.24 1.82
C VAL A 37 -5.81 5.86 1.56
N ALA A 38 -6.41 5.61 0.40
CA ALA A 38 -7.75 6.09 0.07
C ALA A 38 -8.81 5.60 1.07
N GLN A 39 -8.73 4.33 1.48
CA GLN A 39 -9.65 3.77 2.48
C GLN A 39 -9.52 4.45 3.84
N ILE A 40 -8.30 4.74 4.29
CA ILE A 40 -8.06 5.45 5.54
C ILE A 40 -8.64 6.87 5.46
N ILE A 41 -8.38 7.59 4.36
CA ILE A 41 -8.90 8.96 4.15
C ILE A 41 -10.43 8.97 4.13
N LEU A 42 -11.06 8.05 3.40
CA LEU A 42 -12.52 7.92 3.35
C LEU A 42 -13.12 7.57 4.71
N SER A 43 -12.45 6.72 5.49
CA SER A 43 -12.90 6.35 6.82
C SER A 43 -12.83 7.53 7.79
N VAL A 44 -11.76 8.35 7.71
CA VAL A 44 -11.64 9.59 8.48
C VAL A 44 -12.68 10.63 8.01
N TRP A 45 -12.93 10.75 6.71
CA TRP A 45 -13.96 11.65 6.20
C TRP A 45 -15.36 11.26 6.70
N HIS A 46 -15.67 9.96 6.70
CA HIS A 46 -16.95 9.43 7.16
C HIS A 46 -17.22 9.73 8.65
N THR A 47 -16.19 9.71 9.49
CA THR A 47 -16.33 9.97 10.93
C THR A 47 -16.19 11.44 11.29
N ALA A 48 -15.16 12.11 10.76
CA ALA A 48 -14.82 13.48 11.16
C ALA A 48 -15.62 14.56 10.43
N VAL A 49 -16.03 14.32 9.18
CA VAL A 49 -16.75 15.32 8.37
C VAL A 49 -18.24 15.03 8.30
N LEU A 50 -18.61 13.77 8.08
CA LEU A 50 -20.01 13.37 8.03
C LEU A 50 -20.63 13.12 9.41
N GLY A 51 -19.81 13.05 10.47
CA GLY A 51 -20.28 12.86 11.85
C GLY A 51 -20.98 11.53 12.10
N LYS A 52 -20.76 10.52 11.22
CA LYS A 52 -21.33 9.19 11.38
C LYS A 52 -20.48 8.34 12.31
N ASP A 53 -21.14 7.43 13.02
CA ASP A 53 -20.44 6.50 13.89
C ASP A 53 -19.43 5.65 13.12
N PHE A 54 -18.27 5.43 13.75
CA PHE A 54 -17.25 4.56 13.21
C PHE A 54 -17.71 3.10 13.30
N SER A 55 -17.97 2.48 12.15
CA SER A 55 -18.23 1.05 12.06
C SER A 55 -16.93 0.29 11.85
N SER A 56 -16.46 -0.39 12.89
CA SER A 56 -15.27 -1.27 12.82
C SER A 56 -15.43 -2.39 11.78
N THR A 57 -16.66 -2.86 11.57
CA THR A 57 -16.97 -3.91 10.60
C THR A 57 -16.82 -3.41 9.17
N ASP A 58 -17.33 -2.21 8.84
CA ASP A 58 -17.23 -1.67 7.49
C ASP A 58 -15.78 -1.29 7.16
N PHE A 59 -15.08 -0.70 8.13
CA PHE A 59 -13.64 -0.43 8.02
C PHE A 59 -12.85 -1.73 7.82
N GLY A 60 -13.10 -2.74 8.67
CA GLY A 60 -12.42 -4.03 8.61
C GLY A 60 -12.71 -4.78 7.32
N THR A 61 -13.93 -4.71 6.81
CA THR A 61 -14.32 -5.31 5.52
C THR A 61 -13.62 -4.62 4.36
N GLY A 62 -13.61 -3.29 4.33
CA GLY A 62 -12.91 -2.52 3.29
C GLY A 62 -11.40 -2.76 3.30
N MET A 63 -10.77 -2.72 4.48
CA MET A 63 -9.34 -3.03 4.62
C MET A 63 -9.03 -4.49 4.30
N GLY A 64 -9.87 -5.43 4.72
CA GLY A 64 -9.72 -6.86 4.42
C GLY A 64 -9.78 -7.15 2.91
N LEU A 65 -10.69 -6.49 2.20
CA LEU A 65 -10.76 -6.56 0.73
C LEU A 65 -9.49 -6.00 0.07
N ILE A 66 -9.01 -4.84 0.52
CA ILE A 66 -7.79 -4.23 -0.01
C ILE A 66 -6.58 -5.13 0.26
N LEU A 67 -6.42 -5.67 1.46
CA LEU A 67 -5.33 -6.59 1.81
C LEU A 67 -5.37 -7.86 0.96
N THR A 68 -6.56 -8.43 0.77
CA THR A 68 -6.75 -9.64 -0.05
C THR A 68 -6.45 -9.34 -1.52
N ALA A 69 -6.98 -8.24 -2.06
CA ALA A 69 -6.75 -7.81 -3.44
C ALA A 69 -5.28 -7.50 -3.71
N GLY A 70 -4.59 -6.83 -2.77
CA GLY A 70 -3.15 -6.58 -2.88
C GLY A 70 -2.30 -7.84 -2.78
N GLY A 71 -2.63 -8.74 -1.85
CA GLY A 71 -1.96 -10.04 -1.73
C GLY A 71 -2.08 -10.88 -2.99
N VAL A 72 -3.29 -10.96 -3.56
CA VAL A 72 -3.55 -11.64 -4.84
C VAL A 72 -2.84 -10.93 -6.00
N GLY A 73 -2.94 -9.60 -6.08
CA GLY A 73 -2.30 -8.81 -7.13
C GLY A 73 -0.78 -8.98 -7.14
N VAL A 74 -0.14 -8.94 -5.96
CA VAL A 74 1.29 -9.21 -5.81
C VAL A 74 1.60 -10.65 -6.19
N TRP A 75 0.82 -11.63 -5.74
CA TRP A 75 1.03 -13.05 -6.07
C TRP A 75 0.96 -13.32 -7.59
N ILE A 76 0.02 -12.69 -8.30
CA ILE A 76 -0.09 -12.78 -9.76
C ILE A 76 1.14 -12.14 -10.42
N THR A 77 1.50 -10.91 -10.00
CA THR A 77 2.63 -10.19 -10.62
C THR A 77 4.01 -10.79 -10.32
N ARG A 78 4.15 -11.62 -9.27
CA ARG A 78 5.39 -12.35 -8.98
C ARG A 78 5.78 -13.33 -10.09
N ARG A 79 4.84 -13.78 -10.92
CA ARG A 79 5.13 -14.69 -12.05
C ARG A 79 5.63 -13.97 -13.30
N THR A 80 5.52 -12.65 -13.34
CA THR A 80 5.84 -11.83 -14.51
C THR A 80 7.01 -10.88 -14.27
N GLU A 81 7.62 -10.90 -13.07
CA GLU A 81 8.89 -10.23 -12.84
C GLU A 81 9.97 -11.01 -13.60
N PRO A 82 10.66 -10.43 -14.61
CA PRO A 82 11.74 -11.11 -15.29
C PRO A 82 12.85 -11.39 -14.28
N ASP A 83 13.22 -12.66 -14.14
CA ASP A 83 14.49 -13.01 -13.50
C ASP A 83 15.60 -12.40 -14.36
N HIS A 84 16.54 -11.71 -13.73
CA HIS A 84 17.78 -11.32 -14.39
C HIS A 84 18.40 -12.58 -14.99
N GLU A 85 18.34 -12.73 -16.31
CA GLU A 85 19.34 -13.50 -17.03
C GLU A 85 20.63 -12.68 -16.99
N ASP A 86 21.69 -13.31 -16.47
CA ASP A 86 23.05 -12.77 -16.32
C ASP A 86 23.64 -12.18 -17.61
#